data_AF-A0A948DEM5-F1
#
_entry.id   AF-A0A948DEM5-F1
#
_cell.length_a   1.000
_cell.length_b   1.000
_cell.length_c   1.000
_cell.angle_alpha   90.00
_cell.angle_beta   90.00
_cell.angle_gamma   90.00
#
_symmetry.space_group_name_H-M   'P 1'
#
loop_
_entity.id
_entity.type
_entity.pdbx_description
1 polymer ?
#
loop_
_entity_poly.entity_id
_entity_poly.type
_entity_poly.pdbx_seq_one_letter_code
_entity_poly.pdbx_strand_id
1 'polypeptide(L)'
;MKKTDESLLRELLANGCDLSTSQDVGVAFRFFKPRFSCQHCGEPHPSCVMFYDRERNAAINPRYVDRVRWHRDDGRITPDEVLEVLRSKEALCLNCYRKRYHGDGRRYSKEQMNILAELDEIKGRQGCSSCGERDPSCLDFHHRDGSEKLFNIYGAVKGTGRAEILSETEKCDVECANCHSKLHWDERVREKSEARGEGA
;
A
#
# COMPACT_ATOMS: atom_id res chain seq x y z
N MET A 1 -29.76 -12.19 -13.88
CA MET A 1 -30.42 -12.62 -12.63
C MET A 1 -29.61 -12.12 -11.44
N LYS A 2 -30.22 -11.37 -10.52
CA LYS A 2 -29.60 -11.07 -9.22
C LYS A 2 -29.58 -12.38 -8.42
N LYS A 3 -28.40 -12.80 -7.92
CA LYS A 3 -28.31 -13.96 -7.02
C LYS A 3 -28.98 -13.57 -5.69
N THR A 4 -29.62 -14.53 -5.03
CA THR A 4 -30.19 -14.34 -3.68
C THR A 4 -29.09 -14.46 -2.62
N ASP A 5 -29.35 -13.91 -1.44
CA ASP A 5 -28.46 -13.97 -0.28
C ASP A 5 -27.97 -15.40 0.01
N GLU A 6 -28.88 -16.38 0.02
CA GLU A 6 -28.55 -17.78 0.22
C GLU A 6 -27.60 -18.34 -0.85
N SER A 7 -27.76 -17.93 -2.11
CA SER A 7 -26.87 -18.37 -3.20
C SER A 7 -25.48 -17.78 -3.07
N LEU A 8 -25.39 -16.50 -2.70
CA LEU A 8 -24.11 -15.83 -2.47
C LEU A 8 -23.41 -16.37 -1.22
N LEU A 9 -24.17 -16.65 -0.16
CA LEU A 9 -23.66 -17.25 1.06
C LEU A 9 -23.08 -18.64 0.79
N ARG A 10 -23.77 -19.50 0.02
CA ARG A 10 -23.24 -20.82 -0.36
C ARG A 10 -21.92 -20.72 -1.13
N GLU A 11 -21.78 -19.74 -2.02
CA GLU A 11 -20.54 -19.48 -2.74
C GLU A 11 -19.41 -19.03 -1.81
N LEU A 12 -19.70 -18.16 -0.84
CA LEU A 12 -18.73 -17.70 0.15
C LEU A 12 -18.32 -18.82 1.11
N LEU A 13 -19.28 -19.63 1.59
CA LEU A 13 -19.02 -20.78 2.44
C LEU A 13 -18.14 -21.83 1.75
N ALA A 14 -18.34 -22.06 0.45
CA ALA A 14 -17.46 -22.92 -0.34
C ALA A 14 -16.01 -22.40 -0.42
N ASN A 15 -15.80 -21.10 -0.17
CA ASN A 15 -14.50 -20.45 -0.06
C ASN A 15 -14.06 -20.22 1.41
N GLY A 16 -14.73 -20.87 2.38
CA GLY A 16 -14.40 -20.78 3.80
C GLY A 16 -14.75 -19.45 4.46
N CYS A 17 -15.70 -18.70 3.90
CA CYS A 17 -16.12 -17.39 4.39
C CYS A 17 -17.61 -17.42 4.78
N ASP A 18 -17.91 -17.24 6.06
CA ASP A 18 -19.28 -17.23 6.59
C ASP A 18 -19.77 -15.82 7.01
N LEU A 19 -18.95 -14.79 6.77
CA LEU A 19 -19.20 -13.39 7.13
C LEU A 19 -19.36 -13.15 8.64
N SER A 20 -18.85 -14.05 9.48
CA SER A 20 -18.91 -13.92 10.94
C SER A 20 -17.86 -12.96 11.50
N THR A 21 -16.77 -12.71 10.78
CA THR A 21 -15.66 -11.84 11.20
C THR A 21 -15.38 -10.72 10.19
N SER A 22 -14.65 -9.68 10.64
CA SER A 22 -14.16 -8.62 9.74
C SER A 22 -13.16 -9.15 8.70
N GLN A 23 -12.44 -10.23 9.02
CA GLN A 23 -11.62 -10.96 8.06
C GLN A 23 -12.48 -11.59 6.95
N ASP A 24 -13.60 -12.21 7.29
CA ASP A 24 -14.52 -12.82 6.33
C ASP A 24 -15.15 -11.78 5.41
N VAL A 25 -15.50 -10.60 5.93
CA VAL A 25 -15.94 -9.48 5.10
C VAL A 25 -14.85 -9.09 4.09
N GLY A 26 -13.59 -9.12 4.49
CA GLY A 26 -12.45 -8.95 3.59
C GLY A 26 -12.35 -10.02 2.49
N VAL A 27 -12.66 -11.28 2.81
CA VAL A 27 -12.74 -12.37 1.82
C VAL A 27 -13.90 -12.15 0.85
N ALA A 28 -15.07 -11.81 1.35
CA ALA A 28 -16.24 -11.51 0.53
C ALA A 28 -16.00 -10.34 -0.43
N PHE A 29 -15.30 -9.30 0.00
CA PHE A 29 -14.87 -8.21 -0.88
C PHE A 29 -14.05 -8.74 -2.07
N ARG A 30 -13.02 -9.55 -1.81
CA ARG A 30 -12.20 -10.14 -2.88
C ARG A 30 -13.02 -11.01 -3.83
N PHE A 31 -13.97 -11.77 -3.29
CA PHE A 31 -14.89 -12.58 -4.07
C PHE A 31 -15.80 -11.71 -4.96
N PHE A 32 -16.25 -10.55 -4.48
CA PHE A 32 -17.12 -9.66 -5.23
C PHE A 32 -16.40 -8.75 -6.23
N LYS A 33 -15.13 -8.37 -6.00
CA LYS A 33 -14.34 -7.50 -6.91
C LYS A 33 -14.44 -7.87 -8.41
N PRO A 34 -14.35 -9.14 -8.83
CA PRO A 34 -14.51 -9.53 -10.24
C PRO A 34 -15.85 -9.12 -10.88
N ARG A 35 -16.87 -8.80 -10.08
CA ARG A 35 -18.20 -8.37 -10.56
C ARG A 35 -18.24 -6.88 -10.94
N PHE A 36 -17.15 -6.15 -10.76
CA PHE A 36 -17.07 -4.71 -11.00
C PHE A 36 -15.98 -4.37 -12.01
N SER A 37 -16.33 -3.54 -12.99
CA SER A 37 -15.37 -2.85 -13.85
C SER A 37 -15.06 -1.46 -13.31
N CYS A 38 -13.88 -0.94 -13.64
CA CYS A 38 -13.57 0.45 -13.32
C CYS A 38 -14.51 1.39 -14.09
N GLN A 39 -15.22 2.24 -13.35
CA GLN A 39 -16.15 3.21 -13.93
C GLN A 39 -15.45 4.34 -14.70
N HIS A 40 -14.12 4.45 -14.62
CA HIS A 40 -13.34 5.45 -15.34
C HIS A 40 -12.71 4.91 -16.63
N CYS A 41 -12.00 3.77 -16.59
CA CYS A 41 -11.38 3.20 -17.78
C CYS A 41 -12.22 2.12 -18.46
N GLY A 42 -13.34 1.70 -17.89
CA GLY A 42 -14.23 0.66 -18.44
C GLY A 42 -13.76 -0.78 -18.24
N GLU A 43 -12.46 -0.98 -18.01
CA GLU A 43 -11.84 -2.30 -17.89
C GLU A 43 -12.09 -3.01 -16.54
N PRO A 44 -12.19 -4.35 -16.52
CA PRO A 44 -12.26 -5.13 -15.29
C PRO A 44 -10.88 -5.21 -14.61
N HIS A 45 -10.85 -4.93 -13.31
CA HIS A 45 -9.61 -4.95 -12.52
C HIS A 45 -9.75 -5.71 -11.20
N PRO A 46 -9.98 -7.03 -11.22
CA PRO A 46 -10.31 -7.79 -10.01
C PRO A 46 -9.30 -7.63 -8.86
N SER A 47 -8.01 -7.51 -9.17
CA SER A 47 -6.95 -7.39 -8.18
C SER A 47 -6.85 -5.98 -7.58
N CYS A 48 -7.11 -4.94 -8.37
CA CYS A 48 -6.80 -3.55 -7.98
C CYS A 48 -8.00 -2.60 -8.00
N VAL A 49 -9.22 -3.08 -8.25
CA VAL A 49 -10.42 -2.28 -8.08
C VAL A 49 -10.60 -1.92 -6.60
N MET A 50 -10.90 -0.64 -6.40
CA MET A 50 -11.15 0.04 -5.14
C MET A 50 -12.55 0.64 -5.20
N PHE A 51 -13.19 0.76 -4.04
CA PHE A 51 -14.51 1.38 -3.92
C PHE A 51 -14.35 2.68 -3.14
N TYR A 52 -14.85 3.78 -3.70
CA TYR A 52 -14.69 5.11 -3.13
C TYR A 52 -16.04 5.70 -2.72
N ASP A 53 -16.11 6.15 -1.47
CA ASP A 53 -17.25 6.89 -0.94
C ASP A 53 -17.01 8.39 -1.12
N ARG A 54 -17.75 8.97 -2.07
CA ARG A 54 -17.66 10.41 -2.37
C ARG A 54 -18.23 11.28 -1.26
N GLU A 55 -19.25 10.81 -0.56
CA GLU A 55 -19.90 11.58 0.52
C GLU A 55 -18.98 11.72 1.71
N ARG A 56 -18.26 10.63 2.03
CA ARG A 56 -17.30 10.59 3.15
C ARG A 56 -15.87 10.95 2.76
N ASN A 57 -15.63 11.22 1.47
CA ASN A 57 -14.31 11.47 0.91
C ASN A 57 -13.27 10.41 1.32
N ALA A 58 -13.65 9.13 1.26
CA ALA A 58 -12.86 8.03 1.81
C ALA A 58 -12.95 6.76 0.94
N ALA A 59 -11.83 6.05 0.81
CA ALA A 59 -11.85 4.70 0.26
C ALA A 59 -12.53 3.73 1.24
N ILE A 60 -13.40 2.88 0.72
CA ILE A 60 -13.96 1.77 1.48
C ILE A 60 -12.85 0.73 1.68
N ASN A 61 -12.50 0.50 2.94
CA ASN A 61 -11.57 -0.54 3.36
C ASN A 61 -12.36 -1.60 4.14
N PRO A 62 -12.14 -2.91 3.92
CA PRO A 62 -12.75 -3.97 4.74
C PRO A 62 -12.60 -3.79 6.26
N ARG A 63 -11.57 -3.06 6.73
CA ARG A 63 -11.36 -2.69 8.14
C ARG A 63 -12.12 -1.43 8.61
N TYR A 64 -12.53 -0.57 7.68
CA TYR A 64 -13.31 0.65 7.96
C TYR A 64 -14.79 0.49 7.62
N VAL A 65 -15.11 -0.58 6.88
CA VAL A 65 -16.44 -1.15 6.73
C VAL A 65 -17.11 -1.14 8.10
N ASP A 66 -16.51 -1.65 9.18
CA ASP A 66 -17.09 -1.61 10.55
C ASP A 66 -17.56 -0.21 11.06
N ARG A 67 -17.07 0.90 10.47
CA ARG A 67 -17.49 2.28 10.80
C ARG A 67 -18.70 2.77 9.99
N VAL A 68 -19.03 2.09 8.91
CA VAL A 68 -20.37 2.09 8.30
C VAL A 68 -21.17 1.14 9.20
N ARG A 69 -22.27 1.58 9.83
CA ARG A 69 -23.04 0.69 10.72
C ARG A 69 -23.61 -0.48 9.90
N TRP A 70 -23.01 -1.66 9.98
CA TRP A 70 -23.52 -2.90 9.37
C TRP A 70 -24.41 -3.71 10.30
N HIS A 71 -24.52 -3.29 11.56
CA HIS A 71 -25.25 -4.04 12.55
C HIS A 71 -26.75 -3.88 12.33
N ARG A 72 -27.39 -4.98 11.94
CA ARG A 72 -28.74 -5.30 12.43
C ARG A 72 -28.69 -5.43 13.95
N ASP A 73 -29.83 -5.51 14.61
CA ASP A 73 -29.89 -5.64 16.08
C ASP A 73 -29.11 -6.87 16.62
N ASP A 74 -28.81 -7.86 15.77
CA ASP A 74 -28.00 -9.06 16.06
C ASP A 74 -26.51 -8.95 15.67
N GLY A 75 -26.08 -7.81 15.11
CA GLY A 75 -24.71 -7.51 14.76
C GLY A 75 -24.21 -8.11 13.44
N ARG A 76 -25.04 -8.82 12.66
CA ARG A 76 -24.62 -9.53 11.44
C ARG A 76 -24.94 -8.78 10.15
N ILE A 77 -24.16 -9.08 9.11
CA ILE A 77 -24.25 -8.56 7.75
C ILE A 77 -24.45 -9.71 6.77
N THR A 78 -25.30 -9.51 5.78
CA THR A 78 -25.57 -10.47 4.72
C THR A 78 -24.68 -10.24 3.48
N PRO A 79 -24.36 -11.29 2.71
CA PRO A 79 -23.70 -11.16 1.41
C PRO A 79 -24.34 -10.11 0.47
N ASP A 80 -25.67 -10.05 0.43
CA ASP A 80 -26.40 -9.07 -0.39
C ASP A 80 -26.18 -7.63 0.10
N GLU A 81 -26.20 -7.38 1.41
CA GLU A 81 -25.92 -6.05 1.99
C GLU A 81 -24.48 -5.59 1.67
N VAL A 82 -23.49 -6.49 1.75
CA VAL A 82 -22.11 -6.19 1.31
C VAL A 82 -22.13 -5.71 -0.14
N LEU A 83 -22.79 -6.47 -1.01
CA LEU A 83 -22.79 -6.20 -2.44
C LEU A 83 -23.55 -4.90 -2.77
N GLU A 84 -24.62 -4.60 -2.06
CA GLU A 84 -25.37 -3.35 -2.18
C GLU A 84 -24.50 -2.15 -1.80
N VAL A 85 -23.77 -2.23 -0.68
CA VAL A 85 -22.82 -1.19 -0.30
C VAL A 85 -21.77 -1.01 -1.39
N LEU A 86 -21.14 -2.07 -1.89
CA LEU A 86 -20.14 -1.95 -2.96
C LEU A 86 -20.72 -1.30 -4.23
N ARG A 87 -21.96 -1.64 -4.62
CA ARG A 87 -22.65 -1.04 -5.77
C ARG A 87 -23.01 0.43 -5.56
N SER A 88 -23.22 0.86 -4.33
CA SER A 88 -23.51 2.26 -4.00
C SER A 88 -22.29 3.17 -4.08
N LYS A 89 -21.08 2.60 -4.24
CA LYS A 89 -19.82 3.33 -4.25
C LYS A 89 -19.21 3.37 -5.64
N GLU A 90 -18.32 4.33 -5.84
CA GLU A 90 -17.60 4.46 -7.11
C GLU A 90 -16.52 3.39 -7.20
N ALA A 91 -16.61 2.50 -8.19
CA ALA A 91 -15.62 1.46 -8.43
C ALA A 91 -14.52 1.96 -9.39
N LEU A 92 -13.29 2.09 -8.90
CA LEU A 92 -12.14 2.58 -9.67
C LEU A 92 -10.95 1.63 -9.55
N CYS A 93 -10.23 1.38 -10.65
CA CYS A 93 -8.94 0.73 -10.55
C CYS A 93 -7.95 1.63 -9.79
N LEU A 94 -6.97 1.04 -9.12
CA LEU A 94 -5.99 1.78 -8.32
C LEU A 94 -5.34 2.93 -9.11
N ASN A 95 -5.06 2.75 -10.40
CA ASN A 95 -4.48 3.80 -11.25
C ASN A 95 -5.46 4.95 -11.51
N CYS A 96 -6.70 4.66 -11.88
CA CYS A 96 -7.73 5.69 -12.08
C CYS A 96 -8.11 6.39 -10.77
N TYR A 97 -8.18 5.63 -9.67
CA TYR A 97 -8.35 6.16 -8.32
C TYR A 97 -7.20 7.11 -7.95
N ARG A 98 -5.95 6.71 -8.21
CA ARG A 98 -4.77 7.57 -8.02
C ARG A 98 -4.71 8.76 -8.98
N LYS A 99 -5.25 8.70 -10.18
CA LYS A 99 -5.33 9.88 -11.04
C LYS A 99 -6.38 10.87 -10.56
N ARG A 100 -7.50 10.35 -10.03
CA ARG A 100 -8.71 11.12 -9.70
C ARG A 100 -8.75 11.67 -8.27
N TYR A 101 -8.29 10.88 -7.29
CA TYR A 101 -8.46 11.17 -5.85
C TYR A 101 -7.15 11.21 -5.07
N HIS A 102 -6.23 10.29 -5.34
CA HIS A 102 -4.83 10.45 -4.94
C HIS A 102 -4.02 11.02 -6.08
N GLY A 103 -4.66 11.87 -6.89
CA GLY A 103 -3.93 12.76 -7.77
C GLY A 103 -3.09 13.54 -6.81
N ASP A 104 -1.88 13.04 -6.58
CA ASP A 104 -0.85 13.83 -6.05
C ASP A 104 -0.64 14.86 -7.14
N GLY A 105 -1.42 15.94 -7.06
CA GLY A 105 -1.27 17.11 -7.89
C GLY A 105 0.13 17.71 -7.77
N ARG A 106 0.99 17.12 -6.94
CA ARG A 106 2.43 17.35 -6.95
C ARG A 106 3.07 16.63 -8.13
N ARG A 107 2.83 17.21 -9.31
CA ARG A 107 3.86 17.22 -10.36
C ARG A 107 5.12 17.73 -9.68
N TYR A 108 6.19 16.94 -9.69
CA TYR A 108 7.48 17.44 -9.24
C TYR A 108 7.81 18.68 -10.07
N SER A 109 8.22 19.75 -9.40
CA SER A 109 8.76 20.92 -10.09
C SER A 109 10.00 20.49 -10.89
N LYS A 110 10.42 21.32 -11.85
CA LYS A 110 11.67 21.05 -12.59
C LYS A 110 12.85 20.81 -11.64
N GLU A 111 12.94 21.59 -10.58
CA GLU A 111 13.98 21.45 -9.56
C GLU A 111 13.90 20.11 -8.84
N GLN A 112 12.70 19.69 -8.44
CA GLN A 112 12.52 18.40 -7.79
C GLN A 112 12.84 17.22 -8.70
N MET A 113 12.54 17.34 -10.00
CA MET A 113 12.95 16.34 -10.99
C MET A 113 14.48 16.27 -11.14
N ASN A 114 15.17 17.41 -11.06
CA ASN A 114 16.64 17.43 -11.07
C ASN A 114 17.21 16.72 -9.83
N ILE A 115 16.64 16.97 -8.65
CA ILE A 115 17.05 16.28 -7.41
C ILE A 115 16.86 14.77 -7.55
N LEU A 116 15.71 14.31 -8.06
CA LEU A 116 15.46 12.89 -8.29
C LEU A 116 16.47 12.26 -9.25
N ALA A 117 16.77 12.94 -10.36
CA ALA A 117 17.78 12.48 -11.31
C ALA A 117 19.17 12.38 -10.66
N GLU A 118 19.56 13.36 -9.84
CA GLU A 118 20.82 13.33 -9.11
C GLU A 118 20.88 12.18 -8.09
N LEU A 119 19.78 11.90 -7.40
CA LEU A 119 19.69 10.73 -6.50
C LEU A 119 19.87 9.42 -7.26
N ASP A 120 19.29 9.30 -8.45
CA ASP A 120 19.44 8.11 -9.30
C ASP A 120 20.88 7.98 -9.83
N GLU A 121 21.53 9.09 -10.19
CA GLU A 121 22.95 9.11 -10.56
C GLU A 121 23.86 8.66 -9.39
N ILE A 122 23.60 9.16 -8.18
CA ILE A 122 24.33 8.76 -6.97
C ILE A 122 24.20 7.24 -6.77
N LYS A 123 22.97 6.71 -6.85
CA LYS A 123 22.71 5.28 -6.70
C LYS A 123 23.43 4.44 -7.74
N GLY A 124 23.32 4.77 -9.02
CA GLY A 124 23.99 4.00 -10.07
C GLY A 124 25.51 4.05 -9.99
N ARG A 125 26.05 5.20 -9.59
CA ARG A 125 27.50 5.38 -9.38
C ARG A 125 28.03 4.55 -8.21
N GLN A 126 27.34 4.56 -7.07
CA GLN A 126 27.76 3.80 -5.89
C GLN A 126 27.51 2.30 -6.08
N GLY A 127 26.33 1.94 -6.59
CA GLY A 127 25.87 0.56 -6.68
C GLY A 127 25.54 -0.03 -5.30
N CYS A 128 24.90 -1.20 -5.29
CA CYS A 128 24.62 -1.95 -4.07
C CYS A 128 25.93 -2.35 -3.38
N SER A 129 26.13 -1.91 -2.13
CA SER A 129 27.32 -2.25 -1.33
C SER A 129 27.45 -3.76 -1.08
N SER A 130 26.32 -4.47 -1.01
CA SER A 130 26.30 -5.90 -0.71
C SER A 130 26.52 -6.81 -1.93
N CYS A 131 25.99 -6.46 -3.12
CA CYS A 131 26.03 -7.35 -4.29
C CYS A 131 26.54 -6.71 -5.59
N GLY A 132 26.81 -5.40 -5.60
CA GLY A 132 27.37 -4.69 -6.75
C GLY A 132 26.38 -4.36 -7.88
N GLU A 133 25.08 -4.61 -7.71
CA GLU A 133 24.04 -4.14 -8.65
C GLU A 133 24.11 -2.62 -8.84
N ARG A 134 23.89 -2.12 -10.06
CA ARG A 134 24.07 -0.72 -10.44
C ARG A 134 22.86 -0.08 -11.09
N ASP A 135 21.79 -0.83 -11.37
CA ASP A 135 20.56 -0.25 -11.92
C ASP A 135 19.84 0.60 -10.84
N PRO A 136 19.78 1.95 -10.98
CA PRO A 136 19.18 2.82 -9.97
C PRO A 136 17.72 2.51 -9.66
N SER A 137 16.99 1.87 -10.59
CA SER A 137 15.57 1.53 -10.43
C SER A 137 15.31 0.46 -9.37
N CYS A 138 16.33 -0.32 -9.02
CA CYS A 138 16.25 -1.37 -8.01
C CYS A 138 17.08 -1.07 -6.74
N LEU A 139 17.72 0.10 -6.70
CA LEU A 139 18.56 0.57 -5.61
C LEU A 139 17.81 1.57 -4.72
N ASP A 140 18.08 1.49 -3.42
CA ASP A 140 17.55 2.37 -2.39
C ASP A 140 18.65 2.81 -1.42
N PHE A 141 18.42 3.93 -0.73
CA PHE A 141 19.29 4.41 0.33
C PHE A 141 18.92 3.75 1.66
N HIS A 142 19.83 2.95 2.19
CA HIS A 142 19.76 2.35 3.52
C HIS A 142 20.55 3.20 4.51
N HIS A 143 19.95 3.65 5.60
CA HIS A 143 20.67 4.45 6.60
C HIS A 143 21.55 3.52 7.42
N ARG A 144 22.85 3.82 7.53
CA ARG A 144 23.79 3.01 8.33
C ARG A 144 23.43 2.98 9.81
N ASP A 145 22.97 4.12 10.32
CA ASP A 145 22.41 4.26 11.66
C ASP A 145 21.05 4.94 11.56
N GLY A 146 19.99 4.21 11.93
CA GLY A 146 18.63 4.71 11.93
C GLY A 146 18.38 5.86 12.93
N SER A 147 19.24 6.03 13.94
CA SER A 147 19.15 7.11 14.93
C SER A 147 19.66 8.45 14.40
N GLU A 148 20.55 8.44 13.40
CA GLU A 148 21.07 9.63 12.73
C GLU A 148 20.20 10.13 11.57
N LYS A 149 19.17 9.34 11.22
CA LYS A 149 18.19 9.64 10.18
C LYS A 149 17.33 10.83 10.55
N LEU A 150 17.34 11.84 9.71
CA LEU A 150 16.44 13.00 9.80
C LEU A 150 15.13 12.76 9.05
N PHE A 151 15.19 12.11 7.88
CA PHE A 151 14.01 11.89 7.04
C PHE A 151 14.20 10.76 6.01
N ASN A 152 13.10 10.32 5.39
CA ASN A 152 13.21 9.47 4.19
C ASN A 152 13.53 10.35 2.98
N ILE A 153 14.64 10.07 2.30
CA ILE A 153 15.19 10.86 1.18
C ILE A 153 14.13 11.12 0.09
N TYR A 154 13.46 10.09 -0.40
CA TYR A 154 12.43 10.24 -1.44
C TYR A 154 11.18 10.99 -0.99
N GLY A 155 10.76 10.79 0.27
CA GLY A 155 9.66 11.52 0.88
C GLY A 155 9.96 13.02 1.08
N ALA A 156 11.24 13.37 1.27
CA ALA A 156 11.70 14.71 1.61
C ALA A 156 11.85 15.65 0.40
N VAL A 157 11.94 15.13 -0.83
CA VAL A 157 12.15 15.92 -2.07
C VAL A 157 11.18 17.11 -2.22
N LYS A 158 9.98 17.02 -1.66
CA LYS A 158 8.96 18.07 -1.79
C LYS A 158 8.99 19.16 -0.72
N GLY A 159 9.75 18.97 0.36
CA GLY A 159 9.74 19.87 1.52
C GLY A 159 11.12 20.22 2.06
N THR A 160 12.19 19.64 1.51
CA THR A 160 13.55 19.77 2.02
C THR A 160 14.47 20.32 0.95
N GLY A 161 15.44 21.15 1.34
CA GLY A 161 16.39 21.75 0.40
C GLY A 161 17.32 20.69 -0.20
N ARG A 162 17.75 20.91 -1.46
CA ARG A 162 18.68 20.01 -2.15
C ARG A 162 19.92 19.67 -1.31
N ALA A 163 20.53 20.68 -0.67
CA ALA A 163 21.74 20.47 0.13
C ALA A 163 21.51 19.53 1.32
N GLU A 164 20.38 19.66 2.00
CA GLU A 164 20.02 18.80 3.13
C GLU A 164 19.72 17.36 2.65
N ILE A 165 19.04 17.22 1.51
CA ILE A 165 18.78 15.91 0.89
C ILE A 165 20.11 15.20 0.58
N LEU A 166 21.05 15.91 -0.03
CA LEU A 166 22.36 15.34 -0.35
C LEU A 166 23.17 15.00 0.90
N SER A 167 23.15 15.87 1.91
CA SER A 167 23.78 15.60 3.21
C SER A 167 23.20 14.34 3.87
N GLU A 168 21.89 14.10 3.75
CA GLU A 168 21.27 12.86 4.25
C GLU A 168 21.71 11.62 3.45
N THR A 169 21.93 11.74 2.12
CA THR A 169 22.45 10.62 1.32
C THR A 169 23.84 10.18 1.78
N GLU A 170 24.65 11.08 2.33
CA GLU A 170 26.00 10.76 2.82
C GLU A 170 25.97 9.83 4.03
N LYS A 171 24.87 9.78 4.78
CA LYS A 171 24.64 8.87 5.92
C LYS A 171 24.15 7.48 5.50
N CYS A 172 23.88 7.29 4.23
CA CYS A 172 23.29 6.09 3.69
C CYS A 172 24.32 5.25 2.93
N ASP A 173 24.13 3.93 2.96
CA ASP A 173 24.67 3.01 1.97
C ASP A 173 23.61 2.77 0.89
N VAL A 174 24.06 2.48 -0.33
CA VAL A 174 23.16 2.12 -1.43
C VAL A 174 22.99 0.62 -1.44
N GLU A 175 21.74 0.16 -1.41
CA GLU A 175 21.41 -1.26 -1.35
C GLU A 175 20.32 -1.62 -2.35
N CYS A 176 20.42 -2.78 -3.01
CA CYS A 176 19.34 -3.27 -3.84
C CYS A 176 18.17 -3.75 -2.96
N ALA A 177 16.94 -3.73 -3.50
CA ALA A 177 15.74 -4.12 -2.75
C ALA A 177 15.86 -5.47 -2.02
N ASN A 178 16.57 -6.44 -2.60
CA ASN A 178 16.78 -7.76 -2.01
C ASN A 178 17.77 -7.73 -0.84
N CYS A 179 18.92 -7.07 -0.99
CA CYS A 179 19.92 -6.94 0.08
C CYS A 179 19.39 -6.05 1.21
N HIS A 180 18.73 -4.95 0.87
CA HIS A 180 18.10 -4.05 1.82
C HIS A 180 17.06 -4.78 2.70
N SER A 181 16.25 -5.66 2.09
CA SER A 181 15.28 -6.47 2.83
C SER A 181 15.93 -7.44 3.81
N LYS A 182 17.11 -8.00 3.47
CA LYS A 182 17.89 -8.88 4.34
C LYS A 182 18.49 -8.10 5.52
N LEU A 183 19.08 -6.93 5.27
CA LEU A 183 19.60 -6.05 6.33
C LEU A 183 18.53 -5.74 7.37
N HIS A 184 17.35 -5.27 6.92
CA HIS A 184 16.24 -5.01 7.82
C HIS A 184 15.70 -6.25 8.53
N TRP A 185 15.82 -7.43 7.92
CA TRP A 185 15.49 -8.67 8.60
C TRP A 185 16.47 -8.95 9.74
N ASP A 186 17.76 -8.86 9.47
CA ASP A 186 18.82 -9.11 10.44
C ASP A 186 18.78 -8.11 11.61
N GLU A 187 18.55 -6.82 11.34
CA GLU A 187 18.32 -5.79 12.36
C GLU A 187 17.20 -6.18 13.32
N ARG A 188 16.01 -6.51 12.79
CA ARG A 188 14.86 -6.92 13.61
C ARG A 188 15.11 -8.20 14.39
N VAL A 189 15.93 -9.11 13.87
CA VAL A 189 16.29 -10.34 14.58
C VAL A 189 17.20 -10.00 15.76
N ARG A 190 18.22 -9.14 15.56
CA ARG A 190 19.12 -8.67 16.63
C ARG A 190 18.37 -7.94 17.74
N GLU A 191 17.53 -6.98 17.39
CA GLU A 191 16.69 -6.25 18.34
C GLU A 191 15.82 -7.20 19.19
N LYS A 192 15.28 -8.26 18.58
CA LYS A 192 14.49 -9.27 19.29
C LYS A 192 15.33 -10.15 20.21
N SER A 193 16.53 -10.55 19.80
CA SER A 193 17.43 -11.33 20.67
C SER A 193 17.90 -10.51 21.86
N GLU A 194 18.23 -9.23 21.64
CA GLU A 194 18.63 -8.30 22.70
C GLU A 194 17.49 -8.04 23.68
N ALA A 195 16.27 -7.81 23.18
CA ALA A 195 15.07 -7.64 24.01
C ALA A 195 14.70 -8.89 24.82
N ARG A 196 15.15 -10.08 24.41
CA ARG A 196 14.95 -11.34 25.14
C ARG A 196 16.05 -11.64 26.15
N GLY A 197 17.11 -10.84 26.20
CA GLY A 197 18.23 -11.04 27.11
C GLY A 197 19.10 -12.26 26.77
N GLU A 198 19.04 -12.76 25.53
CA GLU A 198 19.81 -13.94 25.07
C GLU A 198 21.24 -13.57 24.61
N GLY A 199 21.82 -12.52 25.21
CA GLY A 199 23.13 -11.98 24.85
C GLY A 199 24.18 -12.14 25.96
N ALA A 200 24.70 -13.35 26.12
CA ALA A 200 26.07 -13.68 26.57
C ALA A 200 26.38 -15.15 26.24
#